data_AF-A0A940QST9-F1
#
_entry.id   AF-A0A940QST9-F1
#
_cell.length_a   1.000
_cell.length_b   1.000
_cell.length_c   1.000
_cell.angle_alpha   90.00
_cell.angle_beta   90.00
_cell.angle_gamma   90.00
#
_symmetry.space_group_name_H-M   'P 1'
#
loop_
_entity.id
_entity.type
_entity.pdbx_description
1 polymer ?
#
loop_
_entity_poly.entity_id
_entity_poly.type
_entity_poly.pdbx_seq_one_letter_code
_entity_poly.pdbx_strand_id
1 'polypeptide(L)'
;MKTAFVYTDAYLDYDYGPTHPLRLIRLKLTYDLIKAYGLLVPPSVQSISTIQAEEKDLAAFHSEEYLNILKHANGGRLTGNAYCLGLGPGDNPIFPGLYDLSL
;
A
#
# COMPACT_ATOMS: atom_id res chain seq x y z
N MET A 1 18.91 -0.08 21.88
CA MET A 1 17.89 0.71 21.15
C MET A 1 16.66 -0.15 20.96
N LYS A 2 15.45 0.37 21.15
CA LYS A 2 14.22 -0.36 20.80
C LYS A 2 13.98 -0.19 19.30
N THR A 3 13.56 -1.25 18.62
CA THR A 3 13.30 -1.26 17.17
C THR A 3 11.88 -1.72 16.93
N ALA A 4 11.12 -0.96 16.12
CA ALA A 4 9.83 -1.39 15.62
C ALA A 4 10.00 -2.01 14.22
N PHE A 5 9.33 -3.13 13.98
CA PHE A 5 9.19 -3.73 12.66
C PHE A 5 7.72 -3.74 12.28
N VAL A 6 7.37 -3.04 11.19
CA VAL A 6 5.97 -2.83 10.78
C VAL A 6 5.66 -3.65 9.53
N TYR A 7 4.64 -4.50 9.58
CA TYR A 7 4.24 -5.36 8.46
C TYR A 7 2.81 -5.90 8.62
N THR A 8 2.15 -6.21 7.50
CA THR A 8 0.90 -6.98 7.46
C THR A 8 0.88 -7.89 6.23
N ASP A 9 0.24 -9.06 6.31
CA ASP A 9 -0.02 -9.91 5.15
C ASP A 9 -1.14 -9.33 4.24
N ALA A 10 -1.93 -8.34 4.71
CA ALA A 10 -3.02 -7.72 3.96
C ALA A 10 -2.55 -7.04 2.66
N TYR A 11 -1.26 -6.71 2.53
CA TYR A 11 -0.70 -6.25 1.26
C TYR A 11 -0.86 -7.26 0.11
N LEU A 12 -1.04 -8.55 0.42
CA LEU A 12 -1.24 -9.59 -0.58
C LEU A 12 -2.66 -9.67 -1.12
N ASP A 13 -3.60 -8.92 -0.54
CA ASP A 13 -4.97 -8.85 -1.03
C ASP A 13 -5.09 -7.99 -2.31
N TYR A 14 -4.01 -7.32 -2.71
CA TYR A 14 -3.96 -6.40 -3.84
C TYR A 14 -2.96 -6.86 -4.92
N ASP A 15 -3.27 -6.57 -6.18
CA ASP A 15 -2.40 -6.85 -7.33
C ASP A 15 -2.48 -5.70 -8.35
N TYR A 16 -1.32 -5.15 -8.72
CA TYR A 16 -1.20 -4.12 -9.77
C TYR A 16 -1.50 -4.67 -11.19
N GLY A 17 -1.66 -5.98 -11.31
CA GLY A 17 -1.95 -6.68 -12.55
C GLY A 17 -0.79 -7.57 -13.01
N PRO A 18 -1.07 -8.56 -13.87
CA PRO A 18 -0.11 -9.59 -14.25
C PRO A 18 1.09 -9.06 -15.04
N THR A 19 0.95 -7.90 -15.69
CA THR A 19 2.00 -7.28 -16.52
C THR A 19 2.76 -6.18 -15.80
N HIS A 20 2.33 -5.78 -14.60
CA HIS A 20 2.97 -4.67 -13.89
C HIS A 20 4.22 -5.15 -13.12
N PRO A 21 5.34 -4.41 -13.18
CA PRO A 21 6.59 -4.84 -12.55
C PRO A 21 6.55 -4.81 -11.02
N LEU A 22 5.73 -3.94 -10.42
CA LEU A 22 5.55 -3.91 -8.97
C LEU A 22 4.73 -5.12 -8.50
N ARG A 23 5.39 -6.06 -7.81
CA ARG A 23 4.76 -7.23 -7.20
C ARG A 23 4.78 -7.11 -5.68
N LEU A 24 3.62 -7.04 -5.04
CA LEU A 24 3.51 -6.86 -3.57
C LEU A 24 4.04 -8.04 -2.77
N ILE A 25 4.13 -9.23 -3.38
CA ILE A 25 4.73 -10.44 -2.78
C ILE A 25 6.16 -10.19 -2.25
N ARG A 26 6.88 -9.22 -2.80
CA ARG A 26 8.22 -8.85 -2.32
C ARG A 26 8.24 -8.47 -0.83
N LEU A 27 7.15 -7.88 -0.32
CA LEU A 27 7.02 -7.50 1.09
C LEU A 27 6.95 -8.75 1.97
N LYS A 28 6.12 -9.73 1.61
CA LYS A 28 6.04 -11.02 2.30
C LYS A 28 7.34 -11.79 2.25
N LEU A 29 7.97 -11.89 1.09
CA LEU A 29 9.25 -12.61 0.95
C LEU A 29 10.33 -11.99 1.82
N THR A 30 10.36 -10.65 1.92
CA THR A 30 11.27 -9.94 2.83
C THR A 30 10.95 -10.26 4.29
N TYR A 31 9.67 -10.18 4.69
CA TYR A 31 9.23 -10.51 6.04
C TYR A 31 9.57 -11.95 6.45
N ASP A 32 9.26 -12.92 5.59
CA ASP A 32 9.51 -14.34 5.83
C ASP A 32 11.02 -14.62 5.96
N LEU A 33 11.85 -13.95 5.15
CA LEU A 33 13.31 -14.03 5.28
C LEU A 33 13.81 -13.47 6.62
N ILE A 34 13.35 -12.28 7.01
CA ILE A 34 13.69 -11.65 8.30
C ILE A 34 13.31 -12.57 9.47
N LYS A 35 12.12 -13.18 9.39
CA LYS A 35 11.64 -14.15 10.38
C LYS A 35 12.49 -15.42 10.40
N ALA A 36 12.85 -15.96 9.24
CA ALA A 36 13.70 -17.15 9.12
C ALA A 36 15.09 -16.95 9.74
N TYR A 37 15.65 -15.73 9.65
CA TYR A 37 16.89 -15.36 10.33
C TYR A 37 16.74 -15.11 11.85
N GLY A 38 15.52 -15.21 12.40
CA GLY A 38 15.26 -14.98 13.81
C GLY A 38 15.40 -13.51 14.24
N LEU A 39 15.40 -12.56 13.30
CA LEU A 39 15.66 -11.15 13.59
C LEU A 39 14.53 -10.46 14.38
N LEU A 40 13.36 -11.10 14.46
CA LEU A 40 12.20 -10.63 15.24
C LEU A 40 12.14 -11.22 16.65
N VAL A 41 13.05 -12.15 17.00
CA VAL A 41 13.10 -12.82 18.32
C VAL A 41 13.64 -11.92 19.44
N PRO A 42 14.65 -11.06 19.23
CA PRO A 42 15.20 -10.26 20.32
C PRO A 42 14.13 -9.40 21.01
N PRO A 43 14.13 -9.29 22.35
CA PRO A 43 13.11 -8.55 23.10
C PRO A 43 13.17 -7.03 22.86
N SER A 44 14.24 -6.53 22.25
CA SER A 44 14.36 -5.14 21.81
C SER A 44 13.58 -4.85 20.52
N VAL A 45 13.09 -5.88 19.82
CA VAL A 45 12.34 -5.75 18.57
C VAL A 45 10.85 -5.96 18.84
N GLN A 46 10.03 -4.99 18.45
CA GLN A 46 8.58 -5.07 18.53
C GLN A 46 8.02 -5.21 17.11
N SER A 47 7.29 -6.31 16.86
CA SER A 47 6.51 -6.46 15.62
C SER A 47 5.18 -5.73 15.78
N ILE A 48 4.84 -4.88 14.82
CA ILE A 48 3.64 -4.04 14.84
C ILE A 48 2.89 -4.27 13.53
N SER A 49 1.57 -4.50 13.62
CA SER A 49 0.72 -4.50 12.43
C SER A 49 0.55 -3.09 11.90
N THR A 50 0.47 -2.93 10.59
CA THR A 50 0.03 -1.65 10.01
C THR A 50 -1.40 -1.34 10.46
N ILE A 51 -1.73 -0.06 10.44
CA ILE A 51 -3.09 0.45 10.57
C ILE A 51 -3.36 1.32 9.34
N GLN A 52 -4.62 1.37 8.91
CA GLN A 52 -5.01 2.27 7.84
C GLN A 52 -4.86 3.73 8.30
N ALA A 53 -4.27 4.56 7.46
CA ALA A 53 -4.26 6.01 7.67
C ALA A 53 -5.68 6.58 7.68
N GLU A 54 -5.91 7.60 8.50
CA GLU A 54 -7.14 8.38 8.41
C GLU A 54 -7.04 9.40 7.27
N GLU A 55 -8.18 9.80 6.70
CA GLU A 55 -8.19 10.79 5.61
C GLU A 55 -7.52 12.12 6.00
N LYS A 56 -7.62 12.53 7.26
CA LYS A 56 -6.94 13.73 7.78
C LYS A 56 -5.41 13.62 7.70
N ASP A 57 -4.87 12.41 7.82
CA ASP A 57 -3.43 12.16 7.76
C ASP A 57 -2.94 12.34 6.32
N LEU A 58 -3.74 11.89 5.34
CA LEU A 58 -3.46 12.09 3.91
C LEU A 58 -3.61 13.56 3.51
N ALA A 59 -4.65 14.23 4.01
CA ALA A 59 -4.96 15.64 3.72
C ALA A 59 -3.93 16.62 4.31
N ALA A 60 -3.00 16.15 5.15
CA ALA A 60 -1.85 16.94 5.59
C ALA A 60 -0.95 17.38 4.42
N PHE A 61 -1.01 16.68 3.29
CA PHE A 61 -0.24 17.00 2.08
C PHE A 61 -1.06 16.96 0.79
N HIS A 62 -1.92 15.96 0.62
CA HIS A 62 -2.67 15.77 -0.62
C HIS A 62 -3.89 16.69 -0.70
N SER A 63 -4.23 17.12 -1.92
CA SER A 63 -5.46 17.87 -2.15
C SER A 63 -6.69 16.98 -2.02
N GLU A 64 -7.79 17.56 -1.57
CA GLU A 64 -9.09 16.87 -1.47
C GLU A 64 -9.53 16.32 -2.84
N GLU A 65 -9.29 17.05 -3.92
CA GLU A 65 -9.58 16.61 -5.29
C GLU A 65 -8.86 15.29 -5.63
N TYR A 66 -7.57 15.18 -5.29
CA TYR A 66 -6.80 13.97 -5.56
C TYR A 66 -7.29 12.78 -4.73
N LEU A 67 -7.55 13.00 -3.45
CA LEU A 67 -8.08 11.96 -2.56
C LEU A 67 -9.44 11.46 -3.01
N ASN A 68 -10.33 12.36 -3.45
CA ASN A 68 -11.63 11.98 -3.99
C ASN A 68 -11.50 11.15 -5.26
N ILE A 69 -10.55 11.47 -6.15
CA ILE A 69 -10.33 10.67 -7.36
C ILE A 69 -9.78 9.27 -7.02
N LEU A 70 -8.86 9.15 -6.06
CA LEU A 70 -8.38 7.83 -5.60
C LEU A 70 -9.51 6.98 -5.02
N LYS A 71 -10.37 7.58 -4.18
CA LYS A 71 -11.55 6.89 -3.62
C LYS A 71 -12.50 6.39 -4.70
N HIS A 72 -12.80 7.20 -5.71
CA HIS A 72 -13.64 6.76 -6.84
C HIS A 72 -12.96 5.66 -7.67
N ALA A 73 -11.65 5.76 -7.86
CA ALA A 73 -10.86 4.77 -8.58
C ALA A 73 -10.70 3.43 -7.82
N ASN A 74 -10.95 3.41 -6.50
CA ASN A 74 -10.74 2.25 -5.65
C ASN A 74 -11.50 0.99 -6.12
N GLY A 75 -12.63 1.15 -6.81
CA GLY A 75 -13.36 0.04 -7.42
C GLY A 75 -12.67 -0.61 -8.64
N GLY A 76 -11.47 -0.17 -9.01
CA GLY A 76 -10.74 -0.65 -10.19
C GLY A 76 -11.27 -0.11 -11.51
N ARG A 77 -11.99 1.01 -11.49
CA ARG A 77 -12.56 1.64 -12.68
C ARG A 77 -11.98 3.03 -12.86
N LEU A 78 -11.55 3.32 -14.08
CA LEU A 78 -11.14 4.66 -14.47
C LEU A 78 -12.37 5.58 -14.50
N THR A 79 -12.29 6.72 -13.82
CA THR A 79 -13.39 7.70 -13.74
C THR A 79 -12.88 9.13 -13.92
N GLY A 80 -13.67 9.96 -14.61
CA GLY A 80 -13.46 11.41 -14.68
C GLY A 80 -12.05 11.81 -15.12
N ASN A 81 -11.43 12.73 -14.36
CA ASN A 81 -10.13 13.32 -14.64
C ASN A 81 -8.94 12.51 -14.09
N ALA A 82 -9.10 11.22 -13.80
CA ALA A 82 -8.05 10.36 -13.22
C ALA A 82 -6.71 10.44 -13.97
N TYR A 83 -6.75 10.49 -15.31
CA TYR A 83 -5.55 10.68 -16.14
C TYR A 83 -4.83 12.00 -15.88
N CYS A 84 -5.56 13.10 -15.69
CA CYS A 84 -4.98 14.42 -15.39
C CYS A 84 -4.28 14.43 -14.03
N LEU A 85 -4.61 13.49 -13.15
CA LEU A 85 -4.01 13.29 -11.84
C LEU A 85 -3.00 12.13 -11.81
N GLY A 86 -2.55 11.68 -13.00
CA GLY A 86 -1.49 10.70 -13.13
C GLY A 86 -1.92 9.25 -12.93
N LEU A 87 -3.23 8.95 -12.87
CA LEU A 87 -3.75 7.59 -12.81
C LEU A 87 -4.14 7.09 -14.21
N GLY A 88 -3.61 5.95 -14.60
CA GLY A 88 -3.84 5.38 -15.93
C GLY A 88 -2.97 4.17 -16.22
N PRO A 89 -3.13 3.52 -17.39
CA PRO A 89 -2.30 2.39 -17.79
C PRO A 89 -0.81 2.76 -17.79
N GLY A 90 0.05 1.80 -17.45
CA GLY A 90 1.49 2.02 -17.31
C GLY A 90 1.88 2.11 -15.84
N ASP A 91 2.39 3.27 -15.42
CA ASP A 91 3.06 3.44 -14.12
C ASP A 91 2.13 3.41 -12.90
N ASN A 92 0.94 4.01 -13.02
CA ASN A 92 -0.04 4.12 -11.92
C ASN A 92 -1.39 3.53 -12.35
N PRO A 93 -1.46 2.21 -12.60
CA PRO A 93 -2.68 1.57 -13.08
C PRO A 93 -3.77 1.62 -12.01
N ILE A 94 -5.03 1.65 -12.47
CA ILE A 94 -6.19 1.53 -11.60
C ILE A 94 -6.57 0.04 -11.50
N PHE A 95 -6.70 -0.44 -10.27
CA PHE A 95 -7.10 -1.80 -9.94
C PHE A 95 -8.00 -1.81 -8.68
N PRO A 96 -8.76 -2.90 -8.44
CA PRO A 96 -9.60 -2.99 -7.25
C PRO A 96 -8.78 -2.89 -5.96
N GLY A 97 -9.15 -1.97 -5.07
CA GLY A 97 -8.45 -1.71 -3.82
C GLY A 97 -7.29 -0.72 -3.91
N LEU A 98 -7.16 0.05 -5.00
CA LEU A 98 -6.08 1.02 -5.19
C LEU A 98 -5.95 2.04 -4.04
N TYR A 99 -7.08 2.58 -3.57
CA TYR A 99 -7.07 3.51 -2.44
C TYR A 99 -6.83 2.76 -1.13
N ASP A 100 -7.48 1.61 -0.94
CA ASP A 100 -7.36 0.83 0.30
C ASP A 100 -5.94 0.31 0.53
N LEU A 101 -5.20 -0.04 -0.54
CA LEU A 101 -3.78 -0.38 -0.49
C LEU A 101 -2.90 0.81 -0.06
N SER A 102 -3.33 2.03 -0.40
CA SER A 102 -2.59 3.26 -0.12
C SER A 102 -2.80 3.79 1.31
N LEU A 103 -3.72 3.19 2.06
CA LEU A 103 -4.03 3.49 3.47
C LEU A 103 -3.19 2.64 4.43
#